data_AF-A0A653DD36-F1
#
_entry.id   AF-A0A653DD36-F1
#
_cell.length_a   1.000
_cell.length_b   1.000
_cell.length_c   1.000
_cell.angle_alpha   90.00
_cell.angle_beta   90.00
_cell.angle_gamma   90.00
#
_symmetry.space_group_name_H-M   'P 1'
#
loop_
_entity.id
_entity.type
_entity.pdbx_description
1 polymer ?
#
loop_
_entity_poly.entity_id
_entity_poly.type
_entity_poly.pdbx_seq_one_letter_code
_entity_poly.pdbx_strand_id
1 'polypeptide(L)'
;MACTQRVIMFLRQIVEQKGFYRASDQAWVSLERIQFVGACNPPTDPGRKPLSHRFLRHVPVIYVDYPGETSLKQIYGTFTRAMLRLTPGLKGYAEPLTNAMVEFYLASQDRFTQDMQPHYVYSPREMTRWVRGICEAISGRPSTFVGP
;
A
#
# COMPACT_ATOMS: atom_id res chain seq x y z
N MET A 1 -9.62 5.56 27.13
CA MET A 1 -8.34 5.12 27.72
C MET A 1 -7.52 4.43 26.65
N ALA A 2 -6.41 5.01 26.20
CA ALA A 2 -5.52 4.34 25.25
C ALA A 2 -4.62 3.35 26.01
N CYS A 3 -4.88 2.04 25.87
CA CYS A 3 -4.03 1.01 26.46
C CYS A 3 -2.62 1.07 25.86
N THR A 4 -1.59 1.02 26.71
CA THR A 4 -0.18 1.00 26.30
C THR A 4 0.10 -0.18 25.35
N GLN A 5 0.48 0.13 24.11
CA GLN A 5 0.85 -0.87 23.10
C GLN A 5 2.31 -1.32 23.34
N ARG A 6 2.51 -2.53 23.90
CA ARG A 6 3.84 -3.04 24.31
C ARG A 6 4.87 -3.01 23.17
N VAL A 7 4.48 -3.42 21.97
CA VAL A 7 5.36 -3.43 20.78
C VAL A 7 5.78 -2.00 20.40
N ILE A 8 4.88 -1.02 20.49
CA ILE A 8 5.20 0.38 20.19
C ILE A 8 6.14 0.97 21.24
N MET A 9 5.99 0.60 22.51
CA MET A 9 6.92 1.01 23.57
C MET A 9 8.29 0.35 23.43
N PHE A 10 8.34 -0.88 22.92
CA PHE A 10 9.59 -1.55 22.60
C PHE A 10 10.31 -0.86 21.43
N LEU A 11 9.60 -0.51 20.35
CA LEU A 11 10.17 0.29 19.26
C LEU A 11 10.64 1.67 19.76
N ARG A 12 9.89 2.31 20.66
CA ARG A 12 10.35 3.54 21.32
C ARG A 12 11.66 3.31 22.06
N GLN A 13 11.74 2.26 22.89
CA GLN A 13 12.96 1.92 23.64
C GLN A 13 14.15 1.78 22.70
N ILE A 14 13.99 1.03 21.63
CA ILE A 14 15.04 0.82 20.63
C ILE A 14 15.48 2.13 19.98
N VAL A 15 14.53 2.97 19.54
CA VAL A 15 14.86 4.21 18.83
C VAL A 15 15.53 5.22 19.77
N GLU A 16 15.04 5.33 21.01
CA GLU A 16 15.48 6.28 22.04
C GLU A 16 16.79 5.85 22.72
N GLN A 17 16.89 4.58 23.14
CA GLN A 17 18.00 4.06 23.94
C GLN A 17 19.05 3.30 23.12
N LYS A 18 18.81 3.08 21.81
CA LYS A 18 19.70 2.33 20.91
C LYS A 18 19.99 0.90 21.41
N GLY A 19 19.01 0.28 22.04
CA GLY A 19 19.17 -1.05 22.62
C GLY A 19 17.92 -1.51 23.36
N PHE A 20 17.99 -2.71 23.92
CA PHE A 20 16.94 -3.30 24.73
C PHE A 20 17.49 -4.38 25.66
N TYR A 21 16.68 -4.81 26.63
CA TYR A 21 17.04 -5.94 27.49
C TYR A 21 16.62 -7.27 26.87
N ARG A 22 17.57 -8.19 26.71
CA ARG A 22 17.27 -9.55 26.27
C ARG A 22 16.58 -10.32 27.39
N ALA A 23 15.40 -10.88 27.10
CA ALA A 23 14.55 -11.49 28.11
C ALA A 23 15.15 -12.75 28.76
N SER A 24 16.06 -13.45 28.09
CA SER A 24 16.61 -14.73 28.55
C SER A 24 17.62 -14.60 29.69
N ASP A 25 18.45 -13.57 29.65
CA ASP A 25 19.59 -13.36 30.57
C ASP A 25 19.60 -11.97 31.21
N GLN A 26 18.59 -11.15 30.90
CA GLN A 26 18.44 -9.76 31.37
C GLN A 26 19.63 -8.87 30.99
N ALA A 27 20.42 -9.28 29.99
CA ALA A 27 21.55 -8.51 29.51
C ALA A 27 21.07 -7.34 28.62
N TRP A 28 21.74 -6.20 28.74
CA TRP A 28 21.55 -5.09 27.82
C TRP A 28 22.18 -5.42 26.46
N VAL A 29 21.39 -5.26 25.39
CA VAL A 29 21.83 -5.43 24.01
C VAL A 29 21.80 -4.07 23.32
N SER A 30 22.98 -3.56 22.96
CA SER A 30 23.12 -2.36 22.14
C SER A 30 22.93 -2.70 20.66
N LEU A 31 22.27 -1.81 19.92
CA LEU A 31 22.01 -1.94 18.50
C LEU A 31 22.98 -1.05 17.71
N GLU A 32 23.67 -1.64 16.76
CA GLU A 32 24.56 -0.93 15.85
C GLU A 32 24.04 -1.00 14.42
N ARG A 33 23.96 0.16 13.75
CA ARG A 33 23.59 0.28 12.33
C ARG A 33 22.23 -0.34 11.95
N ILE A 34 21.26 -0.26 12.85
CA ILE A 34 19.88 -0.67 12.59
C ILE A 34 18.97 0.56 12.55
N GLN A 35 18.08 0.61 11.55
CA GLN A 35 17.07 1.64 11.39
C GLN A 35 15.69 1.00 11.27
N PHE A 36 14.67 1.73 11.71
CA PHE A 36 13.27 1.30 11.65
C PHE A 36 12.51 2.21 10.71
N VAL A 37 11.79 1.59 9.77
CA VAL A 37 10.82 2.25 8.90
C VAL A 37 9.50 1.52 9.09
N GLY A 38 8.42 2.28 9.25
CA GLY A 38 7.08 1.75 9.43
C GLY A 38 6.13 2.32 8.39
N ALA A 39 5.17 1.50 7.96
CA ALA A 39 4.01 1.95 7.21
C ALA A 39 2.77 1.61 8.03
N CYS A 40 1.86 2.57 8.14
CA CYS A 40 0.58 2.39 8.82
C CYS A 40 -0.51 3.19 8.11
N ASN A 41 -1.73 2.71 8.26
CA ASN A 41 -2.90 3.49 7.88
C ASN A 41 -3.19 4.56 8.94
N PRO A 42 -3.90 5.65 8.57
CA PRO A 42 -4.39 6.64 9.51
C PRO A 42 -5.13 6.02 10.70
N PRO A 43 -5.05 6.62 11.91
CA PRO A 43 -5.77 6.12 13.08
C PRO A 43 -7.30 6.28 12.97
N THR A 44 -7.78 6.99 11.94
CA THR A 44 -9.21 7.11 11.58
C THR A 44 -9.75 5.84 10.94
N ASP A 45 -8.89 4.99 10.35
CA ASP A 45 -9.32 3.75 9.72
C ASP A 45 -9.84 2.74 10.77
N PRO A 46 -10.94 2.02 10.49
CA PRO A 46 -11.45 0.99 11.38
C PRO A 46 -10.38 -0.03 11.82
N GLY A 47 -10.33 -0.29 13.11
CA GLY A 47 -9.38 -1.22 13.72
C GLY A 47 -7.95 -0.68 13.90
N ARG A 48 -7.69 0.59 13.58
CA ARG A 48 -6.40 1.24 13.91
C ARG A 48 -6.44 1.92 15.28
N LYS A 49 -5.27 2.01 15.91
CA LYS A 49 -5.08 2.64 17.23
C LYS A 49 -4.04 3.76 17.12
N PRO A 50 -4.30 4.94 17.70
CA PRO A 50 -3.32 6.01 17.74
C PRO A 50 -1.98 5.56 18.34
N LEU A 51 -0.89 5.92 17.67
CA LEU A 51 0.46 5.73 18.20
C LEU A 51 0.73 6.78 19.28
N SER A 52 1.47 6.40 20.33
CA SER A 52 1.76 7.31 21.43
C SER A 52 2.69 8.44 20.99
N HIS A 53 2.42 9.68 21.41
CA HIS A 53 3.33 10.83 21.23
C HIS A 53 4.74 10.56 21.79
N ARG A 54 4.84 9.71 22.81
CA ARG A 54 6.10 9.23 23.37
C ARG A 54 6.97 8.47 22.36
N PHE A 55 6.37 7.76 21.42
CA PHE A 55 7.07 7.11 20.31
C PHE A 55 7.23 8.10 19.14
N LEU A 56 6.15 8.77 18.76
CA LEU A 56 6.12 9.67 17.60
C LEU A 56 7.11 10.83 17.68
N ARG A 57 7.48 11.30 18.88
CA ARG A 57 8.51 12.34 19.04
C ARG A 57 9.89 11.94 18.50
N HIS A 58 10.14 10.65 18.29
CA HIS A 58 11.41 10.12 17.80
C HIS A 58 11.37 9.69 16.32
N VAL A 59 10.20 9.70 15.69
CA VAL A 59 10.02 9.19 14.31
C VAL A 59 9.32 10.25 13.44
N PRO A 60 9.94 10.71 12.34
CA PRO A 60 9.24 11.51 11.35
C PRO A 60 8.08 10.74 10.73
N VAL A 61 6.97 11.42 10.48
CA VAL A 61 5.78 10.84 9.84
C VAL A 61 5.52 11.56 8.53
N ILE A 62 5.41 10.80 7.45
CA ILE A 62 5.11 11.30 6.11
C ILE A 62 3.76 10.71 5.69
N TYR A 63 2.83 11.57 5.28
CA TYR A 63 1.55 11.16 4.73
C TYR A 63 1.68 10.97 3.22
N VAL A 64 1.17 9.86 2.70
CA VAL A 64 1.15 9.55 1.27
C VAL A 64 -0.27 9.17 0.91
N ASP A 65 -0.94 10.05 0.17
CA ASP A 65 -2.27 9.82 -0.35
C ASP A 65 -2.24 8.99 -1.64
N TYR A 66 -3.41 8.55 -2.08
CA TYR A 66 -3.58 7.98 -3.41
C TYR A 66 -3.31 9.03 -4.49
N PRO A 67 -2.74 8.60 -5.64
CA PRO A 67 -2.55 9.48 -6.78
C PRO A 67 -3.92 9.96 -7.31
N GLY A 68 -4.01 11.25 -7.62
CA GLY A 68 -5.18 11.81 -8.30
C GLY A 68 -5.33 11.31 -9.74
N GLU A 69 -6.47 11.61 -10.36
CA GLU A 69 -6.87 11.13 -11.69
C GLU A 69 -5.79 11.32 -12.76
N THR A 70 -5.21 12.53 -12.88
CA THR A 70 -4.15 12.83 -13.87
C THR A 70 -2.93 11.94 -13.68
N SER A 71 -2.52 11.74 -12.42
CA SER A 71 -1.38 10.88 -12.08
C SER A 71 -1.71 9.41 -12.36
N LEU A 72 -2.92 8.95 -12.05
CA LEU A 72 -3.39 7.60 -12.39
C LEU A 72 -3.35 7.36 -13.91
N LYS A 73 -3.88 8.30 -14.69
CA LYS A 73 -3.83 8.23 -16.17
C LYS A 73 -2.40 8.17 -16.69
N GLN A 74 -1.46 8.94 -16.12
CA GLN A 74 -0.06 8.89 -16.52
C GLN A 74 0.62 7.56 -16.17
N ILE A 75 0.44 7.09 -14.92
CA ILE A 75 1.02 5.85 -14.42
C ILE A 75 0.49 4.67 -15.23
N TYR A 76 -0.83 4.52 -15.29
CA TYR A 76 -1.46 3.38 -15.96
C TYR A 76 -1.41 3.49 -17.48
N GLY A 77 -1.38 4.69 -18.06
CA GLY A 77 -1.12 4.87 -19.49
C GLY A 77 0.25 4.34 -19.91
N THR A 78 1.24 4.41 -19.02
CA THR A 78 2.55 3.80 -19.26
C THR A 78 2.47 2.28 -19.25
N PHE A 79 1.79 1.69 -18.26
CA PHE A 79 1.58 0.24 -18.20
C PHE A 79 0.76 -0.29 -19.37
N THR A 80 -0.35 0.37 -19.73
CA THR A 80 -1.21 -0.02 -20.84
C THR A 80 -0.47 0.03 -22.17
N ARG A 81 0.31 1.09 -22.43
CA ARG A 81 1.16 1.18 -23.63
C ARG A 81 2.21 0.08 -23.67
N ALA A 82 2.84 -0.26 -22.54
CA ALA A 82 3.84 -1.32 -22.47
C ALA A 82 3.21 -2.70 -22.75
N MET A 83 2.07 -3.00 -22.13
CA MET A 83 1.31 -4.22 -22.33
C MET A 83 0.88 -4.39 -23.80
N LEU A 84 0.29 -3.37 -24.41
CA LEU A 84 -0.25 -3.46 -25.78
C LEU A 84 0.83 -3.49 -26.88
N ARG A 85 2.13 -3.33 -26.54
CA ARG A 85 3.21 -3.58 -27.51
C ARG A 85 3.24 -5.04 -27.98
N LEU A 86 2.75 -5.97 -27.18
CA LEU A 86 2.66 -7.39 -27.53
C LEU A 86 1.60 -7.66 -28.61
N THR A 87 0.66 -6.73 -28.82
CA THR A 87 -0.43 -6.85 -29.79
C THR A 87 -0.49 -5.58 -30.66
N PRO A 88 0.29 -5.50 -31.75
CA PRO A 88 0.44 -4.27 -32.54
C PRO A 88 -0.88 -3.64 -33.02
N GLY A 89 -1.88 -4.47 -33.37
CA GLY A 89 -3.20 -4.01 -33.79
C GLY A 89 -3.99 -3.25 -32.72
N LEU A 90 -3.63 -3.39 -31.45
CA LEU A 90 -4.31 -2.74 -30.32
C LEU A 90 -3.56 -1.51 -29.79
N LYS A 91 -2.36 -1.20 -30.30
CA LYS A 91 -1.51 -0.12 -29.76
C LYS A 91 -2.21 1.25 -29.71
N GLY A 92 -3.06 1.55 -30.69
CA GLY A 92 -3.83 2.80 -30.76
C GLY A 92 -4.88 2.95 -29.66
N TYR A 93 -5.26 1.87 -28.98
CA TYR A 93 -6.30 1.87 -27.95
C TYR A 93 -5.75 2.05 -26.53
N ALA A 94 -4.44 2.27 -26.36
CA ALA A 94 -3.83 2.36 -25.03
C ALA A 94 -4.38 3.53 -24.19
N GLU A 95 -4.58 4.69 -24.81
CA GLU A 95 -5.14 5.87 -24.15
C GLU A 95 -6.63 5.72 -23.81
N PRO A 96 -7.53 5.38 -24.75
CA PRO A 96 -8.95 5.21 -24.40
C PRO A 96 -9.17 4.09 -23.37
N LEU A 97 -8.40 2.99 -23.44
CA LEU A 97 -8.45 1.94 -22.42
C LEU A 97 -8.03 2.47 -21.04
N THR A 98 -6.93 3.24 -20.97
CA THR A 98 -6.46 3.82 -19.70
C THR A 98 -7.49 4.78 -19.11
N ASN A 99 -8.08 5.64 -19.95
CA ASN A 99 -9.10 6.59 -19.51
C ASN A 99 -10.32 5.86 -18.94
N ALA A 100 -10.82 4.84 -19.64
CA ALA A 100 -11.94 4.03 -19.18
C ALA A 100 -11.63 3.29 -17.86
N MET A 101 -10.42 2.73 -17.73
CA MET A 101 -9.99 2.06 -16.49
C MET A 101 -9.95 3.01 -15.29
N VAL A 102 -9.42 4.23 -15.48
CA VAL A 102 -9.33 5.23 -14.40
C VAL A 102 -10.72 5.76 -14.05
N GLU A 103 -11.55 6.08 -15.04
CA GLU A 103 -12.94 6.52 -14.83
C GLU A 103 -13.73 5.47 -14.05
N PHE A 104 -13.66 4.20 -14.46
CA PHE A 104 -14.33 3.11 -13.77
C PHE A 104 -13.80 2.90 -12.34
N TYR A 105 -12.48 3.00 -12.13
CA TYR A 105 -11.88 2.91 -10.81
C TYR A 105 -12.41 4.00 -9.87
N LEU A 106 -12.45 5.25 -10.34
CA LEU A 106 -12.94 6.39 -9.54
C LEU A 106 -14.44 6.29 -9.26
N ALA A 107 -15.24 5.91 -10.27
CA ALA A 107 -16.68 5.70 -10.09
C ALA A 107 -16.97 4.55 -9.09
N SER A 108 -16.16 3.48 -9.13
CA SER A 108 -16.30 2.37 -8.18
C SER A 108 -15.91 2.78 -6.76
N GLN A 109 -14.82 3.55 -6.61
CA GLN A 109 -14.37 4.06 -5.33
C GLN A 109 -15.39 5.00 -4.68
N ASP A 110 -16.04 5.87 -5.48
CA ASP A 110 -17.10 6.77 -5.01
C ASP A 110 -18.37 5.99 -4.61
N ARG A 111 -18.75 4.98 -5.41
CA ARG A 111 -19.98 4.23 -5.21
C ARG A 111 -19.95 3.28 -4.01
N PHE A 112 -18.80 2.64 -3.75
CA PHE A 112 -18.68 1.54 -2.80
C PHE A 112 -17.77 1.92 -1.64
N THR A 113 -18.37 2.34 -0.52
CA THR A 113 -17.64 2.84 0.66
C THR A 113 -17.58 1.82 1.79
N GLN A 114 -16.62 2.00 2.71
CA GLN A 114 -16.46 1.14 3.88
C GLN A 114 -17.64 1.19 4.86
N ASP A 115 -18.45 2.26 4.81
CA ASP A 115 -19.68 2.40 5.59
C ASP A 115 -20.79 1.44 5.10
N MET A 116 -20.78 1.11 3.81
CA MET A 116 -21.71 0.11 3.25
C MET A 116 -21.28 -1.31 3.59
N GLN A 117 -19.99 -1.60 3.38
CA GLN A 117 -19.37 -2.88 3.72
C GLN A 117 -17.88 -2.66 4.09
N PRO A 118 -17.38 -3.21 5.21
CA PRO A 118 -16.00 -2.96 5.66
C PRO A 118 -14.91 -3.34 4.64
N HIS A 119 -15.21 -4.28 3.75
CA HIS A 119 -14.30 -4.79 2.73
C HIS A 119 -14.35 -4.01 1.41
N TYR A 120 -15.21 -3.01 1.27
CA TYR A 120 -15.22 -2.11 0.10
C TYR A 120 -14.08 -1.10 0.21
N VAL A 121 -12.88 -1.57 -0.15
CA VAL A 121 -11.65 -0.79 -0.15
C VAL A 121 -11.08 -0.80 -1.56
N TYR A 122 -10.93 0.39 -2.13
CA TYR A 122 -10.31 0.59 -3.44
C TYR A 122 -8.95 1.25 -3.28
N SER A 123 -7.97 0.74 -4.02
CA SER A 123 -6.62 1.27 -4.08
C SER A 123 -6.04 1.12 -5.49
N PRO A 124 -4.90 1.77 -5.79
CA PRO A 124 -4.18 1.50 -7.04
C PRO A 124 -3.78 0.02 -7.22
N ARG A 125 -3.82 -0.82 -6.18
CA ARG A 125 -3.55 -2.27 -6.33
C ARG A 125 -4.55 -2.93 -7.27
N GLU A 126 -5.82 -2.55 -7.22
CA GLU A 126 -6.88 -3.07 -8.09
C GLU A 126 -6.56 -2.77 -9.56
N MET A 127 -6.13 -1.53 -9.87
CA MET A 127 -5.70 -1.15 -11.21
C MET A 127 -4.46 -1.93 -11.68
N THR A 128 -3.49 -2.16 -10.79
CA THR A 128 -2.30 -2.98 -11.12
C THR A 128 -2.69 -4.44 -11.41
N ARG A 129 -3.60 -5.02 -10.62
CA ARG A 129 -4.15 -6.37 -10.88
C ARG A 129 -4.87 -6.40 -12.23
N TRP A 130 -5.63 -5.36 -12.55
CA TRP A 130 -6.36 -5.28 -13.81
C TRP A 130 -5.41 -5.27 -15.02
N VAL A 131 -4.38 -4.41 -15.03
CA VAL A 131 -3.40 -4.41 -16.13
C VAL A 131 -2.67 -5.74 -16.24
N ARG A 132 -2.29 -6.37 -15.12
CA ARG A 132 -1.68 -7.71 -15.12
C ARG A 132 -2.61 -8.76 -15.72
N GLY A 133 -3.89 -8.76 -15.33
CA GLY A 133 -4.88 -9.70 -15.86
C GLY A 133 -5.08 -9.56 -17.36
N ILE A 134 -5.13 -8.32 -17.89
CA ILE A 134 -5.20 -8.10 -19.34
C ILE A 134 -3.93 -8.61 -20.03
N CYS A 135 -2.75 -8.35 -19.46
CA CYS A 135 -1.47 -8.78 -20.02
C CYS A 135 -1.35 -10.32 -20.07
N GLU A 136 -1.77 -11.01 -19.00
CA GLU A 136 -1.81 -12.47 -18.93
C GLU A 136 -2.76 -13.05 -19.99
N ALA A 137 -3.96 -12.50 -20.12
CA ALA A 137 -4.93 -12.90 -21.14
C ALA A 137 -4.39 -12.70 -22.57
N ILE A 138 -3.71 -11.59 -22.85
CA ILE A 138 -3.08 -11.34 -24.15
C ILE A 138 -1.92 -12.31 -24.43
N SER A 139 -1.13 -12.64 -23.41
CA SER A 139 0.07 -13.47 -23.57
C SER A 139 -0.22 -14.95 -23.73
N GLY A 140 -1.47 -15.39 -23.55
CA GLY A 140 -1.85 -16.80 -23.62
C GLY A 140 -1.15 -17.70 -22.61
N ARG A 141 -0.53 -17.13 -21.57
CA ARG A 141 0.08 -17.89 -20.49
C ARG A 141 -1.06 -18.40 -19.59
N PRO A 142 -1.12 -19.70 -19.28
CA PRO A 142 -2.05 -20.18 -18.27
C PRO A 142 -1.77 -19.39 -16.98
N SER A 143 -2.82 -18.96 -16.31
CA SER A 143 -2.71 -18.30 -15.01
C SER A 143 -2.00 -19.25 -14.06
N THR A 144 -0.70 -19.07 -13.86
CA THR A 144 0.01 -19.64 -12.72
C THR A 144 -0.34 -18.80 -11.49
N PHE A 145 -1.64 -18.63 -11.25
CA PHE A 145 -2.17 -18.08 -10.01
C PHE A 145 -2.56 -19.28 -9.15
N VAL A 146 -1.54 -20.00 -8.67
CA VAL A 146 -1.65 -20.70 -7.40
C VAL A 146 -1.45 -19.61 -6.35
N GLY A 147 -2.52 -18.90 -6.03
CA GLY A 147 -2.57 -18.13 -4.79
C GLY A 147 -2.58 -19.10 -3.60
N PRO A 148 -2.16 -18.66 -2.40
CA PRO A 148 -2.29 -19.46 -1.19
C PRO A 148 -3.74 -19.81 -0.86
#